data_AF-A0A972CG63-F1
#
_entry.id   AF-A0A972CG63-F1
#
_cell.length_a   1.000
_cell.length_b   1.000
_cell.length_c   1.000
_cell.angle_alpha   90.00
_cell.angle_beta   90.00
_cell.angle_gamma   90.00
#
_symmetry.space_group_name_H-M   'P 1'
#
loop_
_entity.id
_entity.type
_entity.pdbx_description
1 polymer ?
#
loop_
_entity_poly.entity_id
_entity_poly.type
_entity_poly.pdbx_seq_one_letter_code
_entity_poly.pdbx_strand_id
1 'polypeptide(L)'
;MKRIIPLALCFLLVFSFTFTQPVFAEITTITWTGEAGDGLWHTDGNWDLGQKPNDGDLVIIPESADVVYGGGVTSVRLNCAGNLTVSDGALKIIGDSMLTSGKLDGAGDIEILATGKLTWNGGSIEGSGKLILNQSELLVSQPCLERYLVTIGSLSKLSIMSDSLKLTGGAEGGGDFPIQAGQTLELAGSGSYNLSSLNINNYGTLKVANTCEFVRFNYDFTQQNT
;
A
#
# COMPACT_ATOMS: atom_id res chain seq x y z
N MET A 1 63.56 21.29 -16.98
CA MET A 1 62.70 20.14 -16.64
C MET A 1 61.29 20.65 -16.39
N LYS A 2 60.40 20.56 -17.40
CA LYS A 2 59.03 21.10 -17.34
C LYS A 2 58.08 20.01 -16.82
N ARG A 3 57.30 20.35 -15.79
CA ARG A 3 56.28 19.53 -15.13
C ARG A 3 55.08 19.37 -16.08
N ILE A 4 54.83 18.16 -16.58
CA ILE A 4 53.65 17.85 -17.44
C ILE A 4 52.94 16.56 -17.01
N ILE A 5 52.90 16.24 -15.71
CA ILE A 5 52.32 14.98 -15.23
C ILE A 5 51.32 15.14 -14.05
N PRO A 6 50.39 16.12 -14.03
CA PRO A 6 49.19 15.93 -13.19
C PRO A 6 47.84 16.04 -13.93
N LEU A 7 47.81 16.45 -15.21
CA LEU A 7 46.53 16.68 -15.90
C LEU A 7 45.93 15.41 -16.54
N ALA A 8 46.76 14.48 -17.00
CA ALA A 8 46.29 13.25 -17.67
C ALA A 8 45.62 12.25 -16.71
N LEU A 9 45.99 12.24 -15.43
CA LEU A 9 45.41 11.32 -14.44
C LEU A 9 44.04 11.79 -13.94
N CYS A 10 43.82 13.11 -13.86
CA CYS A 10 42.50 13.67 -13.50
C CYS A 10 41.44 13.41 -14.56
N PHE A 11 41.80 13.39 -15.85
CA PHE A 11 40.82 13.10 -16.93
C PHE A 11 40.37 11.63 -16.95
N LEU A 12 41.23 10.68 -16.55
CA LEU A 12 40.88 9.26 -16.47
C LEU A 12 39.97 8.91 -15.27
N LEU A 13 40.08 9.64 -14.16
CA LEU A 13 39.21 9.50 -12.99
C LEU A 13 37.83 10.15 -13.18
N VAL A 14 37.73 11.20 -13.99
CA VAL A 14 36.43 11.84 -14.30
C VAL A 14 35.63 11.02 -15.32
N PHE A 15 36.30 10.29 -16.23
CA PHE A 15 35.61 9.46 -17.25
C PHE A 15 35.07 8.13 -16.70
N SER A 16 35.62 7.63 -15.60
CA SER A 16 35.18 6.38 -14.96
C SER A 16 34.02 6.58 -13.97
N PHE A 17 33.70 7.83 -13.61
CA PHE A 17 32.60 8.17 -12.70
C PHE A 17 31.31 8.64 -13.39
N THR A 18 31.29 8.81 -14.72
CA THR A 18 30.15 9.41 -15.45
C THR A 18 29.28 8.42 -16.23
N PHE A 19 29.51 7.11 -16.14
CA PHE A 19 28.81 6.13 -17.00
C PHE A 19 28.16 4.93 -16.30
N THR A 20 28.02 4.94 -14.97
CA THR A 20 27.00 4.10 -14.32
C THR A 20 25.74 4.93 -14.13
N GLN A 21 25.04 5.20 -15.23
CA GLN A 21 23.65 5.62 -15.09
C GLN A 21 22.90 4.44 -14.45
N PRO A 22 22.11 4.65 -13.39
CA PRO A 22 21.21 3.60 -12.94
C PRO A 22 20.31 3.27 -14.14
N VAL A 23 20.44 2.04 -14.64
CA VAL A 23 19.44 1.50 -15.55
C VAL A 23 18.17 1.42 -14.72
N PHE A 24 17.29 2.39 -14.90
CA PHE A 24 15.91 2.24 -14.45
C PHE A 24 15.40 1.03 -15.22
N ALA A 25 15.13 -0.07 -14.52
CA ALA A 25 14.41 -1.19 -15.11
C ALA A 25 13.14 -0.62 -15.74
N GLU A 26 12.95 -0.85 -17.04
CA GLU A 26 11.72 -0.43 -17.69
C GLU A 26 10.54 -1.09 -16.97
N ILE A 27 9.51 -0.29 -16.72
CA ILE A 27 8.28 -0.76 -16.11
C ILE A 27 7.63 -1.71 -17.12
N THR A 28 7.62 -3.00 -16.82
CA THR A 28 6.89 -3.97 -17.65
C THR A 28 5.45 -4.02 -17.18
N THR A 29 4.51 -3.77 -18.08
CA THR A 29 3.09 -4.02 -17.82
C THR A 29 2.80 -5.49 -18.07
N ILE A 30 2.19 -6.15 -17.10
CA ILE A 30 1.87 -7.57 -17.14
C ILE A 30 0.43 -7.80 -16.68
N THR A 31 -0.36 -8.49 -17.49
CA THR A 31 -1.80 -8.61 -17.33
C THR A 31 -2.18 -10.04 -17.02
N TRP A 32 -3.02 -10.23 -16.00
CA TRP A 32 -3.59 -11.52 -15.69
C TRP A 32 -4.55 -11.97 -16.80
N THR A 33 -4.34 -13.18 -17.31
CA THR A 33 -5.19 -13.86 -18.29
C THR A 33 -5.93 -15.06 -17.68
N GLY A 34 -5.29 -15.74 -16.72
CA GLY A 34 -5.84 -16.95 -16.10
C GLY A 34 -5.85 -18.19 -17.01
N GLU A 35 -5.13 -18.15 -18.13
CA GLU A 35 -5.17 -19.21 -19.17
C GLU A 35 -4.57 -20.55 -18.72
N ALA A 36 -3.74 -20.59 -17.67
CA ALA A 36 -3.27 -21.86 -17.10
C ALA A 36 -4.38 -22.57 -16.28
N GLY A 37 -5.44 -21.86 -15.91
CA GLY A 37 -6.66 -22.43 -15.30
C GLY A 37 -6.52 -22.86 -13.84
N ASP A 38 -5.40 -22.55 -13.17
CA ASP A 38 -5.16 -22.90 -11.77
C ASP A 38 -5.41 -21.73 -10.79
N GLY A 39 -5.61 -20.51 -11.29
CA GLY A 39 -5.84 -19.32 -10.47
C GLY A 39 -4.61 -18.80 -9.72
N LEU A 40 -3.42 -19.37 -9.94
CA LEU A 40 -2.23 -19.07 -9.14
C LEU A 40 -1.37 -17.95 -9.74
N TRP A 41 -1.08 -16.92 -8.95
CA TRP A 41 -0.17 -15.82 -9.31
C TRP A 41 1.19 -16.32 -9.82
N HIS A 42 1.72 -17.39 -9.22
CA HIS A 42 3.08 -17.85 -9.49
C HIS A 42 3.19 -18.76 -10.73
N THR A 43 2.08 -19.05 -11.40
CA THR A 43 2.08 -19.83 -12.65
C THR A 43 2.26 -18.90 -13.83
N ASP A 44 3.40 -19.00 -14.51
CA ASP A 44 3.78 -18.15 -15.65
C ASP A 44 2.72 -18.13 -16.76
N GLY A 45 2.02 -19.25 -16.98
CA GLY A 45 0.96 -19.36 -18.00
C GLY A 45 -0.33 -18.58 -17.72
N ASN A 46 -0.50 -17.98 -16.52
CA ASN A 46 -1.65 -17.13 -16.22
C ASN A 46 -1.45 -15.66 -16.60
N TRP A 47 -0.31 -15.31 -17.19
CA TRP A 47 0.06 -13.94 -17.50
C TRP A 47 0.29 -13.78 -19.00
N ASP A 48 -0.10 -12.63 -19.55
CA ASP A 48 -0.04 -12.32 -20.99
C ASP A 48 1.36 -12.45 -21.61
N LEU A 49 2.41 -12.22 -20.82
CA LEU A 49 3.81 -12.37 -21.25
C LEU A 49 4.39 -13.76 -21.04
N GLY A 50 3.60 -14.74 -20.57
CA GLY A 50 4.07 -16.10 -20.29
C GLY A 50 5.15 -16.16 -19.21
N GLN A 51 5.13 -15.20 -18.27
CA GLN A 51 5.98 -15.13 -17.09
C GLN A 51 5.18 -14.50 -15.96
N LYS A 52 5.44 -14.87 -14.71
CA LYS A 52 4.86 -14.16 -13.56
C LYS A 52 5.47 -12.74 -13.38
N PRO A 53 4.76 -11.82 -12.69
CA PRO A 53 5.29 -10.50 -12.37
C PRO A 53 6.55 -10.58 -11.52
N ASN A 54 7.53 -9.74 -11.84
CA ASN A 54 8.75 -9.49 -11.09
C ASN A 54 8.65 -8.17 -10.30
N ASP A 55 9.64 -7.95 -9.43
CA ASP A 55 9.75 -6.69 -8.69
C ASP A 55 9.90 -5.51 -9.65
N GLY A 56 9.06 -4.48 -9.48
CA GLY A 56 9.02 -3.32 -10.36
C GLY A 56 7.89 -3.35 -11.39
N ASP A 57 7.26 -4.48 -11.67
CA ASP A 57 6.27 -4.56 -12.75
C ASP A 57 4.98 -3.80 -12.41
N LEU A 58 4.26 -3.41 -13.46
CA LEU A 58 2.88 -2.95 -13.37
C LEU A 58 1.95 -4.13 -13.63
N VAL A 59 1.31 -4.61 -12.57
CA VAL A 59 0.36 -5.72 -12.62
C VAL A 59 -1.05 -5.21 -12.88
N ILE A 60 -1.73 -5.81 -13.84
CA ILE A 60 -3.14 -5.55 -14.14
C ILE A 60 -3.96 -6.81 -13.85
N ILE A 61 -4.94 -6.70 -12.95
CA ILE A 61 -5.92 -7.75 -12.64
C ILE A 61 -7.30 -7.27 -13.11
N PRO A 62 -7.89 -7.84 -14.18
CA PRO A 62 -9.16 -7.38 -14.74
C PRO A 62 -10.38 -7.75 -13.86
N GLU A 63 -11.53 -7.10 -14.09
CA GLU A 63 -12.74 -7.13 -13.23
C GLU A 63 -13.34 -8.52 -12.93
N SER A 64 -13.05 -9.53 -13.76
CA SER A 64 -13.54 -10.91 -13.58
C SER A 64 -12.46 -11.91 -13.16
N ALA A 65 -11.23 -11.45 -12.88
CA ALA A 65 -10.15 -12.32 -12.48
C ALA A 65 -10.27 -12.71 -11.00
N ASP A 66 -10.00 -13.98 -10.71
CA ASP A 66 -9.80 -14.51 -9.37
C ASP A 66 -8.35 -15.01 -9.26
N VAL A 67 -7.52 -14.26 -8.54
CA VAL A 67 -6.07 -14.48 -8.47
C VAL A 67 -5.65 -14.83 -7.05
N VAL A 68 -4.85 -15.88 -6.89
CA VAL A 68 -4.30 -16.30 -5.61
C VAL A 68 -2.78 -16.08 -5.59
N TYR A 69 -2.34 -15.11 -4.80
CA TYR A 69 -0.93 -14.97 -4.42
C TYR A 69 -0.63 -15.95 -3.29
N GLY A 70 0.04 -17.04 -3.62
CA GLY A 70 0.19 -18.20 -2.73
C GLY A 70 1.27 -18.07 -1.67
N GLY A 71 2.23 -17.14 -1.82
CA GLY A 71 3.29 -16.92 -0.85
C GLY A 71 4.51 -16.19 -1.41
N GLY A 72 5.49 -15.94 -0.54
CA GLY A 72 6.71 -15.21 -0.89
C GLY A 72 6.59 -13.70 -0.72
N VAL A 73 7.49 -12.96 -1.37
CA VAL A 73 7.50 -11.50 -1.36
C VAL A 73 7.72 -10.99 -2.78
N THR A 74 6.88 -10.06 -3.23
CA THR A 74 6.99 -9.43 -4.56
C THR A 74 6.54 -7.98 -4.44
N SER A 75 7.24 -7.06 -5.11
CA SER A 75 7.00 -5.62 -5.05
C SER A 75 6.55 -5.07 -6.40
N VAL A 76 5.28 -4.71 -6.55
CA VAL A 76 4.69 -4.31 -7.83
C VAL A 76 3.92 -2.99 -7.73
N ARG A 77 3.68 -2.35 -8.88
CA ARG A 77 2.52 -1.47 -9.04
C ARG A 77 1.30 -2.32 -9.35
N LEU A 78 0.15 -1.99 -8.79
CA LEU A 78 -1.05 -2.81 -8.92
C LEU A 78 -2.22 -1.97 -9.44
N ASN A 79 -2.80 -2.38 -10.56
CA ASN A 79 -4.12 -1.95 -11.02
C ASN A 79 -5.06 -3.15 -10.90
N CYS A 80 -5.85 -3.17 -9.81
CA CYS A 80 -6.73 -4.28 -9.49
C CYS A 80 -8.19 -3.88 -9.68
N ALA A 81 -8.87 -4.60 -10.57
CA ALA A 81 -10.30 -4.57 -10.75
C ALA A 81 -10.96 -5.91 -10.36
N GLY A 82 -10.22 -7.02 -10.40
CA GLY A 82 -10.70 -8.33 -9.97
C GLY A 82 -10.41 -8.64 -8.50
N ASN A 83 -10.52 -9.92 -8.14
CA ASN A 83 -10.21 -10.43 -6.82
C ASN A 83 -8.74 -10.89 -6.76
N LEU A 84 -8.03 -10.46 -5.73
CA LEU A 84 -6.67 -10.88 -5.42
C LEU A 84 -6.59 -11.30 -3.95
N THR A 85 -6.39 -12.59 -3.73
CA THR A 85 -6.18 -13.18 -2.41
C THR A 85 -4.71 -13.40 -2.14
N VAL A 86 -4.15 -12.64 -1.21
CA VAL A 86 -2.80 -12.85 -0.67
C VAL A 86 -2.90 -13.89 0.45
N SER A 87 -2.78 -15.17 0.06
CA SER A 87 -3.02 -16.29 0.98
C SER A 87 -1.94 -16.42 2.05
N ASP A 88 -0.69 -16.13 1.70
CA ASP A 88 0.48 -16.16 2.59
C ASP A 88 1.54 -15.17 2.08
N GLY A 89 2.59 -14.92 2.87
CA GLY A 89 3.69 -14.02 2.51
C GLY A 89 3.30 -12.54 2.57
N ALA A 90 3.91 -11.73 1.72
CA ALA A 90 3.64 -10.30 1.64
C ALA A 90 3.67 -9.78 0.20
N LEU A 91 2.56 -9.23 -0.28
CA LEU A 91 2.51 -8.46 -1.51
C LEU A 91 2.83 -7.00 -1.22
N LYS A 92 3.88 -6.49 -1.85
CA LYS A 92 4.34 -5.12 -1.66
C LYS A 92 3.87 -4.26 -2.82
N ILE A 93 3.30 -3.11 -2.48
CA ILE A 93 2.87 -2.09 -3.42
C ILE A 93 3.91 -0.98 -3.46
N ILE A 94 4.43 -0.72 -4.64
CA ILE A 94 5.37 0.37 -4.94
C ILE A 94 4.73 1.35 -5.91
N GLY A 95 5.07 2.63 -5.79
CA GLY A 95 4.53 3.69 -6.66
C GLY A 95 2.99 3.80 -6.61
N ASP A 96 2.44 4.46 -7.63
CA ASP A 96 0.99 4.66 -7.76
C ASP A 96 0.30 3.37 -8.19
N SER A 97 -0.72 2.99 -7.42
CA SER A 97 -1.54 1.79 -7.60
C SER A 97 -3.00 2.09 -7.31
N MET A 98 -3.90 1.25 -7.80
CA MET A 98 -5.33 1.45 -7.69
C MET A 98 -6.10 0.15 -7.48
N LEU A 99 -7.09 0.20 -6.60
CA LEU A 99 -8.17 -0.79 -6.48
C LEU A 99 -9.46 -0.12 -6.93
N THR A 100 -10.00 -0.54 -8.08
CA THR A 100 -11.20 0.05 -8.70
C THR A 100 -12.46 -0.75 -8.48
N SER A 101 -12.33 -2.04 -8.23
CA SER A 101 -13.42 -3.00 -8.02
C SER A 101 -12.82 -4.29 -7.42
N GLY A 102 -13.62 -5.34 -7.28
CA GLY A 102 -13.14 -6.62 -6.77
C GLY A 102 -12.73 -6.55 -5.30
N LYS A 103 -11.68 -7.29 -4.94
CA LYS A 103 -11.33 -7.50 -3.53
C LYS A 103 -9.83 -7.75 -3.34
N LEU A 104 -9.24 -7.14 -2.31
CA LEU A 104 -7.93 -7.51 -1.79
C LEU A 104 -8.09 -8.18 -0.43
N ASP A 105 -7.71 -9.46 -0.31
CA ASP A 105 -7.88 -10.22 0.93
C ASP A 105 -6.80 -11.27 1.21
N GLY A 106 -7.11 -12.19 2.12
CA GLY A 106 -6.25 -13.30 2.51
C GLY A 106 -5.49 -13.06 3.82
N ALA A 107 -4.68 -14.04 4.19
CA ALA A 107 -3.96 -14.05 5.46
C ALA A 107 -2.53 -13.48 5.37
N GLY A 108 -1.94 -13.44 4.17
CA GLY A 108 -0.64 -12.78 3.93
C GLY A 108 -0.80 -11.27 3.91
N ASP A 109 0.27 -10.54 4.21
CA ASP A 109 0.25 -9.08 4.37
C ASP A 109 0.22 -8.33 3.02
N ILE A 110 -0.36 -7.14 3.03
CA ILE A 110 -0.30 -6.18 1.92
C ILE A 110 0.42 -4.94 2.45
N GLU A 111 1.59 -4.62 1.91
CA GLU A 111 2.42 -3.51 2.37
C GLU A 111 2.62 -2.47 1.27
N ILE A 112 2.19 -1.24 1.50
CA ILE A 112 2.47 -0.11 0.61
C ILE A 112 3.77 0.53 1.10
N LEU A 113 4.84 0.41 0.31
CA LEU A 113 6.17 0.89 0.65
C LEU A 113 6.35 2.40 0.42
N ALA A 114 7.47 2.93 0.91
CA ALA A 114 7.79 4.36 0.87
C ALA A 114 7.59 4.94 -0.54
N THR A 115 6.92 6.08 -0.62
CA THR A 115 6.49 6.77 -1.88
C THR A 115 5.43 6.04 -2.70
N GLY A 116 4.98 4.86 -2.28
CA GLY A 116 3.82 4.18 -2.81
C GLY A 116 2.52 4.88 -2.41
N LYS A 117 1.52 4.78 -3.29
CA LYS A 117 0.19 5.31 -3.06
C LYS A 117 -0.84 4.31 -3.58
N LEU A 118 -1.73 3.84 -2.72
CA LEU A 118 -2.89 3.05 -3.14
C LEU A 118 -4.12 3.95 -3.16
N THR A 119 -4.74 4.07 -4.33
CA THR A 119 -6.04 4.71 -4.49
C THR A 119 -7.13 3.65 -4.46
N TRP A 120 -7.95 3.64 -3.41
CA TRP A 120 -9.02 2.68 -3.22
C TRP A 120 -10.38 3.32 -3.56
N ASN A 121 -10.81 3.11 -4.79
CA ASN A 121 -12.00 3.74 -5.39
C ASN A 121 -13.17 2.80 -5.68
N GLY A 122 -13.00 1.50 -5.40
CA GLY A 122 -14.08 0.51 -5.42
C GLY A 122 -13.63 -0.82 -4.83
N GLY A 123 -14.55 -1.78 -4.71
CA GLY A 123 -14.24 -3.09 -4.13
C GLY A 123 -14.04 -3.08 -2.61
N SER A 124 -13.53 -4.18 -2.05
CA SER A 124 -13.25 -4.33 -0.62
C SER A 124 -11.77 -4.60 -0.32
N ILE A 125 -11.31 -4.17 0.86
CA ILE A 125 -10.05 -4.59 1.46
C ILE A 125 -10.38 -5.26 2.79
N GLU A 126 -10.14 -6.56 2.86
CA GLU A 126 -10.56 -7.41 3.97
C GLU A 126 -9.54 -8.53 4.25
N GLY A 127 -9.89 -9.50 5.09
CA GLY A 127 -9.02 -10.63 5.43
C GLY A 127 -8.22 -10.44 6.71
N SER A 128 -7.55 -11.52 7.14
CA SER A 128 -6.92 -11.62 8.45
C SER A 128 -5.47 -11.13 8.51
N GLY A 129 -4.81 -10.98 7.36
CA GLY A 129 -3.48 -10.35 7.33
C GLY A 129 -3.56 -8.83 7.55
N LYS A 130 -2.40 -8.17 7.55
CA LYS A 130 -2.31 -6.72 7.75
C LYS A 130 -2.38 -5.95 6.43
N LEU A 131 -2.91 -4.74 6.48
CA LEU A 131 -2.65 -3.69 5.51
C LEU A 131 -1.64 -2.72 6.14
N ILE A 132 -0.44 -2.63 5.58
CA ILE A 132 0.68 -1.88 6.16
C ILE A 132 0.95 -0.66 5.29
N LEU A 133 0.87 0.53 5.87
CA LEU A 133 1.39 1.76 5.29
C LEU A 133 2.79 1.98 5.86
N ASN A 134 3.81 1.92 5.01
CA ASN A 134 5.20 2.14 5.40
C ASN A 134 5.74 3.37 4.68
N GLN A 135 5.62 4.53 5.32
CA GLN A 135 5.92 5.85 4.76
C GLN A 135 5.20 6.11 3.43
N SER A 136 3.93 5.72 3.38
CA SER A 136 3.12 5.67 2.18
C SER A 136 1.69 6.19 2.40
N GLU A 137 0.93 6.37 1.32
CA GLU A 137 -0.42 6.93 1.40
C GLU A 137 -1.48 5.94 0.91
N LEU A 138 -2.57 5.85 1.68
CA LEU A 138 -3.81 5.21 1.27
C LEU A 138 -4.89 6.27 1.08
N LEU A 139 -5.42 6.39 -0.14
CA LEU A 139 -6.57 7.25 -0.44
C LEU A 139 -7.84 6.40 -0.48
N VAL A 140 -8.81 6.69 0.38
CA VAL A 140 -9.98 5.82 0.59
C VAL A 140 -11.27 6.51 0.19
N SER A 141 -11.94 5.98 -0.84
CA SER A 141 -13.30 6.40 -1.22
C SER A 141 -14.38 5.39 -0.79
N GLN A 142 -13.98 4.29 -0.16
CA GLN A 142 -14.88 3.20 0.28
C GLN A 142 -15.35 3.37 1.73
N PRO A 143 -16.51 2.79 2.10
CA PRO A 143 -17.13 3.06 3.39
C PRO A 143 -16.50 2.30 4.56
N CYS A 144 -15.82 1.17 4.33
CA CYS A 144 -15.39 0.28 5.41
C CYS A 144 -14.10 -0.46 5.07
N LEU A 145 -13.09 -0.38 5.95
CA LEU A 145 -11.86 -1.19 5.93
C LEU A 145 -11.97 -2.32 6.97
N GLU A 146 -12.04 -3.55 6.48
CA GLU A 146 -12.24 -4.75 7.31
C GLU A 146 -10.96 -5.50 7.65
N ARG A 147 -9.82 -4.97 7.18
CA ARG A 147 -8.49 -5.51 7.38
C ARG A 147 -7.73 -4.72 8.45
N TYR A 148 -6.89 -5.38 9.24
CA TYR A 148 -6.12 -4.72 10.30
C TYR A 148 -5.08 -3.75 9.71
N LEU A 149 -5.17 -2.46 10.05
CA LEU A 149 -4.30 -1.42 9.52
C LEU A 149 -3.06 -1.21 10.40
N VAL A 150 -1.88 -1.13 9.79
CA VAL A 150 -0.64 -0.76 10.46
C VAL A 150 -0.03 0.45 9.76
N THR A 151 0.39 1.45 10.52
CA THR A 151 1.08 2.63 9.99
C THR A 151 2.49 2.75 10.58
N ILE A 152 3.50 2.79 9.72
CA ILE A 152 4.92 2.79 10.08
C ILE A 152 5.58 4.08 9.60
N GLY A 153 6.15 4.83 10.54
CA GLY A 153 6.81 6.11 10.25
C GLY A 153 5.83 7.28 10.04
N SER A 154 6.32 8.49 10.24
CA SER A 154 5.53 9.73 10.27
C SER A 154 5.00 10.18 8.91
N LEU A 155 5.41 9.55 7.81
CA LEU A 155 4.92 9.84 6.46
C LEU A 155 3.79 8.91 6.03
N SER A 156 3.46 7.91 6.86
CA SER A 156 2.32 7.04 6.59
C SER A 156 1.03 7.80 6.78
N LYS A 157 0.11 7.73 5.82
CA LYS A 157 -1.12 8.53 5.84
C LYS A 157 -2.31 7.77 5.30
N LEU A 158 -3.43 7.82 6.02
CA LEU A 158 -4.73 7.41 5.52
C LEU A 158 -5.59 8.65 5.28
N SER A 159 -5.93 8.91 4.02
CA SER A 159 -6.77 10.04 3.62
C SER A 159 -8.17 9.55 3.25
N ILE A 160 -9.18 10.02 3.97
CA ILE A 160 -10.59 9.80 3.59
C ILE A 160 -10.89 10.73 2.40
N MET A 161 -11.33 10.16 1.29
CA MET A 161 -11.73 10.88 0.08
C MET A 161 -13.25 10.95 -0.07
N SER A 162 -13.98 10.11 0.66
CA SER A 162 -15.43 10.13 0.81
C SER A 162 -15.88 10.97 2.03
N ASP A 163 -17.18 10.92 2.34
CA ASP A 163 -17.72 11.55 3.54
C ASP A 163 -17.45 10.75 4.81
N SER A 164 -17.26 9.43 4.71
CA SER A 164 -17.04 8.58 5.88
C SER A 164 -16.26 7.32 5.58
N LEU A 165 -15.45 6.93 6.56
CA LEU A 165 -14.77 5.65 6.62
C LEU A 165 -14.98 5.01 7.99
N LYS A 166 -15.34 3.74 8.00
CA LYS A 166 -15.33 2.87 9.17
C LYS A 166 -14.10 1.97 9.13
N LEU A 167 -13.34 1.92 10.22
CA LEU A 167 -12.36 0.87 10.45
C LEU A 167 -13.05 -0.20 11.29
N THR A 168 -13.04 -1.45 10.84
CA THR A 168 -13.56 -2.60 11.59
C THR A 168 -12.51 -3.65 11.86
N GLY A 169 -11.45 -3.69 11.04
CA GLY A 169 -10.34 -4.62 11.20
C GLY A 169 -9.40 -4.30 12.37
N GLY A 170 -9.50 -3.14 13.01
CA GLY A 170 -8.51 -2.64 13.98
C GLY A 170 -7.40 -1.81 13.32
N ALA A 171 -6.63 -1.08 14.14
CA ALA A 171 -5.51 -0.29 13.65
C ALA A 171 -4.43 -0.01 14.70
N GLU A 172 -3.16 0.02 14.28
CA GLU A 172 -2.04 0.45 15.11
C GLU A 172 -1.05 1.37 14.37
N GLY A 173 -0.27 2.10 15.16
CA GLY A 173 0.89 2.84 14.68
C GLY A 173 0.77 4.35 14.81
N GLY A 174 1.66 5.04 14.11
CA GLY A 174 1.88 6.47 14.22
C GLY A 174 1.79 7.21 12.89
N GLY A 175 1.01 6.72 11.93
CA GLY A 175 0.68 7.47 10.72
C GLY A 175 -0.37 8.55 10.96
N ASP A 176 -0.53 9.44 9.99
CA ASP A 176 -1.48 10.53 9.97
C ASP A 176 -2.87 10.07 9.49
N PHE A 177 -3.90 10.50 10.21
CA PHE A 177 -5.31 10.29 9.90
C PHE A 177 -6.03 11.64 9.91
N PRO A 178 -5.85 12.47 8.86
CA PRO A 178 -6.61 13.70 8.74
C PRO A 178 -8.09 13.40 8.55
N ILE A 179 -8.93 13.98 9.42
CA ILE A 179 -10.38 13.95 9.29
C ILE A 179 -10.82 15.38 8.95
N GLN A 180 -11.14 15.65 7.68
CA GLN A 180 -11.51 17.00 7.26
C GLN A 180 -12.92 17.38 7.73
N ALA A 181 -13.24 18.68 7.67
CA ALA A 181 -14.59 19.15 7.96
C ALA A 181 -15.63 18.42 7.08
N GLY A 182 -16.70 17.93 7.71
CA GLY A 182 -17.73 17.11 7.06
C GLY A 182 -17.41 15.61 6.98
N GLN A 183 -16.16 15.21 7.22
CA GLN A 183 -15.78 13.80 7.21
C GLN A 183 -16.01 13.12 8.55
N THR A 184 -16.30 11.81 8.51
CA THR A 184 -16.39 10.95 9.69
C THR A 184 -15.45 9.76 9.60
N LEU A 185 -14.54 9.64 10.57
CA LEU A 185 -13.82 8.40 10.84
C LEU A 185 -14.51 7.66 12.00
N GLU A 186 -14.94 6.42 11.78
CA GLU A 186 -15.51 5.56 12.83
C GLU A 186 -14.55 4.41 13.15
N LEU A 187 -14.12 4.31 14.40
CA LEU A 187 -13.48 3.11 14.95
C LEU A 187 -14.58 2.18 15.46
N ALA A 188 -14.67 0.98 14.92
CA ALA A 188 -15.74 0.03 15.24
C ALA A 188 -15.33 -1.42 15.01
N GLY A 189 -16.31 -2.34 15.03
CA GLY A 189 -16.06 -3.77 14.95
C GLY A 189 -15.36 -4.28 16.20
N SER A 190 -15.00 -5.56 16.24
CA SER A 190 -14.22 -6.15 17.34
C SER A 190 -12.72 -5.82 17.25
N GLY A 191 -12.36 -4.78 16.49
CA GLY A 191 -10.98 -4.36 16.29
C GLY A 191 -10.39 -3.72 17.55
N SER A 192 -9.07 -3.86 17.67
CA SER A 192 -8.25 -3.18 18.66
C SER A 192 -7.55 -1.98 18.04
N TYR A 193 -7.59 -0.83 18.72
CA TYR A 193 -7.06 0.43 18.20
C TYR A 193 -5.98 1.01 19.11
N ASN A 194 -4.76 1.12 18.59
CA ASN A 194 -3.60 1.64 19.30
C ASN A 194 -2.89 2.72 18.47
N LEU A 195 -3.45 3.93 18.48
CA LEU A 195 -3.09 5.02 17.59
C LEU A 195 -2.31 6.11 18.34
N SER A 196 -1.42 6.83 17.66
CA SER A 196 -0.81 8.05 18.19
C SER A 196 -1.79 9.22 18.13
N SER A 197 -2.07 9.90 19.25
CA SER A 197 -2.99 11.06 19.25
C SER A 197 -2.47 12.24 18.45
N LEU A 198 -1.15 12.41 18.37
CA LEU A 198 -0.48 13.51 17.66
C LEU A 198 -0.81 13.53 16.16
N ASN A 199 -1.26 12.41 15.63
CA ASN A 199 -1.40 12.20 14.19
C ASN A 199 -2.87 12.02 13.78
N ILE A 200 -3.81 12.12 14.73
CA ILE A 200 -5.25 12.24 14.45
C ILE A 200 -5.60 13.74 14.34
N ASN A 201 -5.44 14.29 13.14
CA ASN A 201 -5.78 15.68 12.85
C ASN A 201 -7.27 15.82 12.56
N ASN A 202 -8.08 15.98 13.61
CA ASN A 202 -9.53 15.98 13.48
C ASN A 202 -10.13 17.39 13.33
N TYR A 203 -10.60 17.71 12.12
CA TYR A 203 -11.47 18.85 11.78
C TYR A 203 -12.91 18.42 11.48
N GLY A 204 -13.20 17.12 11.51
CA GLY A 204 -14.52 16.54 11.28
C GLY A 204 -15.01 15.77 12.51
N THR A 205 -15.49 14.55 12.30
CA THR A 205 -16.01 13.69 13.37
C THR A 205 -15.17 12.43 13.52
N LEU A 206 -14.65 12.20 14.73
CA LEU A 206 -14.14 10.89 15.15
C LEU A 206 -15.21 10.19 16.00
N LYS A 207 -15.68 9.02 15.56
CA LYS A 207 -16.61 8.17 16.31
C LYS A 207 -15.88 6.94 16.83
N VAL A 208 -16.19 6.55 18.06
CA VAL A 208 -15.74 5.28 18.65
C VAL A 208 -16.97 4.48 19.03
N ALA A 209 -17.18 3.35 18.38
CA ALA A 209 -18.30 2.47 18.67
C ALA A 209 -18.03 1.63 19.92
N ASN A 210 -19.08 1.30 20.66
CA ASN A 210 -19.03 0.39 21.82
C ASN A 210 -18.71 -1.08 21.45
N THR A 211 -18.55 -1.36 20.16
CA THR A 211 -18.17 -2.69 19.65
C THR A 211 -16.66 -2.92 19.69
N CYS A 212 -15.85 -1.86 19.80
CA CYS A 212 -14.39 -1.95 19.85
C CYS A 212 -13.93 -2.80 21.04
N GLU A 213 -12.89 -3.62 20.84
CA GLU A 213 -12.26 -4.35 21.94
C GLU A 213 -11.56 -3.37 22.91
N PHE A 214 -10.75 -2.47 22.36
CA PHE A 214 -10.27 -1.28 23.06
C PHE A 214 -9.90 -0.18 22.07
N VAL A 215 -9.86 1.06 22.56
CA VAL A 215 -9.28 2.20 21.86
C VAL A 215 -8.30 2.90 22.78
N ARG A 216 -7.07 3.05 22.31
CA ARG A 216 -6.01 3.81 22.97
C ARG A 216 -5.46 4.84 21.99
N PHE A 217 -5.48 6.10 22.44
CA PHE A 217 -4.71 7.18 21.84
C PHE A 217 -3.49 7.41 22.72
N ASN A 218 -2.30 7.05 22.24
CA ASN A 218 -1.05 7.26 22.95
C ASN A 218 -0.71 8.76 22.90
N TYR A 219 -0.40 9.34 24.07
CA TYR A 219 -0.23 10.78 24.34
C TYR A 219 -1.53 11.60 24.38
N ASP A 220 -1.52 12.66 25.21
CA ASP A 220 -2.63 13.55 25.58
C ASP A 220 -3.58 13.90 24.43
N PHE A 221 -4.67 13.13 24.28
CA PHE A 221 -5.71 13.37 23.28
C PHE A 221 -6.32 14.77 23.51
N THR A 222 -6.15 15.65 22.53
CA THR A 222 -6.76 16.99 22.54
C THR A 222 -7.82 17.05 21.44
N GLN A 223 -9.10 16.93 21.82
CA GLN A 223 -10.20 17.24 20.91
C GLN A 223 -10.22 18.75 20.66
N GLN A 224 -9.85 19.19 19.45
CA GLN A 224 -9.98 20.59 19.07
C GLN A 224 -11.34 20.80 18.40
N ASN A 225 -12.18 21.60 19.07
CA ASN A 225 -13.53 22.08 18.68
C ASN A 225 -14.68 21.06 18.76
N THR A 226 -15.62 21.35 19.67
CA THR A 226 -17.04 20.97 19.66
C THR A 226 -17.89 22.09 19.11
#